data_AF-A0A2A4PA12-F1
#
_entry.id   AF-A0A2A4PA12-F1
#
_cell.length_a   1.000
_cell.length_b   1.000
_cell.length_c   1.000
_cell.angle_alpha   90.00
_cell.angle_beta   90.00
_cell.angle_gamma   90.00
#
_symmetry.space_group_name_H-M   'P 1'
#
loop_
_entity.id
_entity.type
_entity.pdbx_description
1 polymer ?
#
loop_
_entity_poly.entity_id
_entity_poly.type
_entity_poly.pdbx_seq_one_letter_code
_entity_poly.pdbx_strand_id
1 'polypeptide(L)'
;MAATGAGAAELTVEVLGLRSGDGLVHFGLYDNSDTFPDKDGRLDGTEVPITEGRAVSVFKELKPGRYAVAVFHDENANGEFDQGLFGLPLEDYGFSNKAVVFFSAPAFDNAAVTVPEKGLNISIRLD
;
A
#
# COMPACT_ATOMS: atom_id res chain seq x y z
N MET A 1 5.69 -3.77 38.36
CA MET A 1 5.44 -4.38 37.03
C MET A 1 5.25 -3.22 36.06
N ALA A 2 6.22 -2.97 35.19
CA ALA A 2 6.13 -1.87 34.23
C ALA A 2 5.26 -2.31 33.05
N ALA A 3 4.15 -1.59 32.82
CA ALA A 3 3.42 -1.70 31.58
C ALA A 3 4.23 -0.96 30.50
N THR A 4 4.98 -1.70 29.69
CA THR A 4 5.44 -1.19 28.40
C THR A 4 4.22 -1.15 27.49
N GLY A 5 3.55 0.00 27.43
CA GLY A 5 2.58 0.26 26.39
C GLY A 5 3.31 0.14 25.06
N ALA A 6 2.99 -0.90 24.28
CA ALA A 6 3.43 -0.97 22.90
C ALA A 6 2.95 0.32 22.23
N GLY A 7 3.89 1.18 21.83
CA GLY A 7 3.54 2.40 21.13
C GLY A 7 2.78 2.01 19.87
N ALA A 8 1.56 2.53 19.72
CA ALA A 8 0.79 2.51 18.49
C ALA A 8 1.61 3.25 17.42
N ALA A 9 2.42 2.52 16.66
CA ALA A 9 3.22 3.10 15.60
C ALA A 9 2.30 3.50 14.43
N GLU A 10 2.69 4.55 13.71
CA GLU A 10 1.99 5.00 12.52
C GLU A 10 2.84 4.74 11.27
N LEU A 11 2.21 4.29 10.19
CA LEU A 11 2.81 4.20 8.86
C LEU A 11 2.08 5.16 7.93
N THR A 12 2.75 6.27 7.58
CA THR A 12 2.26 7.21 6.58
C THR A 12 2.78 6.80 5.21
N VAL A 13 1.87 6.67 4.25
CA VAL A 13 2.18 6.29 2.86
C VAL A 13 1.70 7.40 1.94
N GLU A 14 2.64 8.01 1.21
CA GLU A 14 2.35 8.99 0.16
C GLU A 14 2.49 8.32 -1.22
N VAL A 15 1.46 8.41 -2.04
CA VAL A 15 1.47 7.96 -3.43
C VAL A 15 1.66 9.16 -4.35
N LEU A 16 2.60 9.01 -5.28
CA LEU A 16 3.01 10.03 -6.25
C LEU A 16 3.04 9.42 -7.66
N GLY A 17 3.08 10.28 -8.69
CA GLY A 17 3.20 9.83 -10.08
C GLY A 17 1.88 9.40 -10.72
N LEU A 18 0.75 9.69 -10.07
CA LEU A 18 -0.59 9.41 -10.57
C LEU A 18 -0.81 10.07 -11.95
N ARG A 19 -1.25 9.27 -12.92
CA ARG A 19 -1.47 9.70 -14.31
C ARG A 19 -2.61 10.71 -14.48
N SER A 20 -3.58 10.69 -13.58
CA SER A 20 -4.70 11.64 -13.52
C SER A 20 -5.09 11.94 -12.07
N GLY A 21 -5.90 12.97 -11.88
CA GLY A 21 -6.49 13.33 -10.58
C GLY A 21 -7.88 12.71 -10.35
N ASP A 22 -8.32 11.86 -11.26
CA ASP A 22 -9.65 11.25 -11.24
C ASP A 22 -9.66 9.98 -10.39
N GLY A 23 -10.83 9.65 -9.83
CA GLY A 23 -11.01 8.42 -9.06
C GLY A 23 -10.33 8.42 -7.68
N LEU A 24 -9.87 7.24 -7.26
CA LEU A 24 -9.38 6.96 -5.92
C LEU A 24 -8.06 6.15 -5.98
N VAL A 25 -7.24 6.28 -4.94
CA VAL A 25 -6.11 5.37 -4.72
C VAL A 25 -6.48 4.40 -3.61
N HIS A 26 -6.43 3.12 -3.94
CA HIS A 26 -6.62 2.04 -2.98
C HIS A 26 -5.29 1.72 -2.31
N PHE A 27 -5.32 1.58 -0.99
CA PHE A 27 -4.19 1.14 -0.18
C PHE A 27 -4.55 -0.19 0.48
N GLY A 28 -3.64 -1.16 0.42
CA GLY A 28 -3.69 -2.40 1.18
C GLY A 28 -2.45 -2.55 2.03
N LEU A 29 -2.63 -2.73 3.34
CA LEU A 29 -1.58 -3.04 4.30
C LEU A 29 -1.57 -4.55 4.57
N TYR A 30 -0.38 -5.13 4.65
CA TYR A 30 -0.16 -6.56 4.84
C TYR A 30 0.94 -6.81 5.86
N ASP A 31 0.78 -7.84 6.68
CA ASP A 31 1.78 -8.33 7.64
C ASP A 31 2.10 -9.83 7.47
N ASN A 32 1.44 -10.51 6.50
CA ASN A 32 1.61 -11.92 6.22
C ASN A 32 2.14 -12.13 4.79
N SER A 33 3.23 -12.89 4.66
CA SER A 33 3.84 -13.22 3.38
C SER A 33 3.03 -14.19 2.53
N ASP A 34 2.24 -15.06 3.15
CA ASP A 34 1.53 -16.14 2.46
C ASP A 34 0.29 -15.64 1.71
N THR A 35 -0.23 -14.48 2.12
CA THR A 35 -1.46 -13.88 1.57
C THR A 35 -1.21 -12.53 0.90
N PHE A 36 0.06 -12.14 0.73
CA PHE A 36 0.43 -10.91 0.06
C PHE A 36 0.55 -11.11 -1.46
N PRO A 37 0.02 -10.21 -2.30
CA PRO A 37 -0.84 -9.05 -2.02
C PRO A 37 -2.33 -9.33 -2.31
N ASP A 38 -2.87 -10.45 -1.84
CA ASP A 38 -4.25 -10.85 -2.15
C ASP A 38 -5.27 -9.97 -1.42
N LYS A 39 -6.39 -9.65 -2.08
CA LYS A 39 -7.46 -8.80 -1.51
C LYS A 39 -7.89 -9.25 -0.10
N ASP A 40 -8.07 -10.55 0.11
CA ASP A 40 -8.52 -11.13 1.38
C ASP A 40 -7.39 -11.31 2.41
N GLY A 41 -6.14 -11.09 1.99
CA GLY A 41 -4.94 -11.16 2.83
C GLY A 41 -4.58 -9.84 3.51
N ARG A 42 -5.34 -8.77 3.28
CA ARG A 42 -5.10 -7.44 3.84
C ARG A 42 -5.32 -7.44 5.34
N LEU A 43 -4.36 -6.88 6.07
CA LEU A 43 -4.52 -6.50 7.47
C LEU A 43 -5.46 -5.29 7.60
N ASP A 44 -5.28 -4.30 6.72
CA ASP A 44 -6.10 -3.09 6.66
C ASP A 44 -6.14 -2.54 5.22
N GLY A 45 -7.14 -1.73 4.91
CA GLY A 45 -7.26 -1.10 3.60
C GLY A 45 -8.10 0.17 3.62
N THR A 46 -7.75 1.10 2.73
CA THR A 46 -8.46 2.38 2.62
C THR A 46 -8.41 2.92 1.20
N GLU A 47 -9.39 3.75 0.86
CA GLU A 47 -9.51 4.44 -0.41
C GLU A 47 -9.32 5.94 -0.14
N VAL A 48 -8.40 6.57 -0.86
CA VAL A 48 -8.08 7.99 -0.66
C VAL A 48 -8.25 8.76 -1.96
N PRO A 49 -8.96 9.90 -1.96
CA PRO A 49 -9.06 10.75 -3.14
C PRO A 49 -7.73 11.40 -3.48
N ILE A 50 -7.49 11.60 -4.77
CA ILE A 50 -6.30 12.27 -5.27
C ILE A 50 -6.47 13.77 -5.11
N THR A 51 -5.51 14.41 -4.44
CA THR A 51 -5.50 15.86 -4.20
C THR A 51 -4.14 16.40 -4.61
N GLU A 52 -4.10 17.34 -5.56
CA GLU A 52 -2.84 17.93 -6.06
C GLU A 52 -1.83 16.87 -6.58
N GLY A 53 -2.32 15.82 -7.24
CA GLY A 53 -1.48 14.77 -7.83
C GLY A 53 -0.84 13.81 -6.82
N ARG A 54 -1.36 13.76 -5.59
CA ARG A 54 -0.94 12.84 -4.53
C ARG A 54 -2.13 12.24 -3.80
N ALA A 55 -1.93 11.06 -3.22
CA ALA A 55 -2.84 10.46 -2.25
C ALA A 55 -2.04 10.06 -1.01
N VAL A 56 -2.58 10.32 0.19
CA VAL A 56 -1.87 10.06 1.45
C VAL A 56 -2.76 9.26 2.38
N SER A 57 -2.26 8.11 2.83
CA SER A 57 -2.89 7.27 3.85
C SER A 57 -2.02 7.20 5.11
N VAL A 58 -2.66 7.07 6.27
CA VAL A 58 -2.00 6.86 7.57
C VAL A 58 -2.59 5.64 8.24
N PHE A 59 -1.83 4.56 8.30
CA PHE A 59 -2.15 3.38 9.11
C PHE A 59 -1.71 3.62 10.53
N LYS A 60 -2.60 3.41 11.49
CA LYS A 60 -2.38 3.71 12.92
C LYS A 60 -2.40 2.44 13.75
N GLU A 61 -1.99 2.55 15.00
CA GLU A 61 -2.08 1.45 15.97
C GLU A 61 -1.31 0.18 15.54
N LEU A 62 -0.27 0.38 14.73
CA LEU A 62 0.58 -0.71 14.29
C LEU A 62 1.52 -1.13 15.41
N LYS A 63 1.74 -2.44 15.52
CA LYS A 63 2.86 -2.95 16.32
C LYS A 63 4.15 -2.68 15.55
N PRO A 64 5.27 -2.42 16.22
CA PRO A 64 6.57 -2.41 15.55
C PRO A 64 6.80 -3.76 14.86
N GLY A 65 7.13 -3.73 13.57
CA GLY A 65 7.13 -4.95 12.77
C GLY A 65 7.40 -4.73 11.29
N ARG A 66 7.26 -5.81 10.51
CA ARG A 66 7.40 -5.79 9.06
C ARG A 66 6.03 -5.71 8.43
N TYR A 67 5.88 -4.77 7.50
CA TYR A 67 4.64 -4.56 6.77
C TYR A 67 4.95 -4.32 5.30
N ALA A 68 4.08 -4.80 4.42
CA ALA A 68 4.10 -4.45 3.02
C ALA A 68 2.83 -3.65 2.69
N VAL A 69 2.96 -2.68 1.78
CA VAL A 69 1.85 -1.89 1.26
C VAL A 69 1.77 -2.12 -0.24
N ALA A 70 0.57 -2.45 -0.71
CA ALA A 70 0.23 -2.43 -2.13
C ALA A 70 -0.74 -1.27 -2.38
N VAL A 71 -0.57 -0.57 -3.49
CA VAL A 71 -1.46 0.50 -3.91
C VAL A 71 -1.83 0.34 -5.38
N PHE A 72 -3.03 0.77 -5.75
CA PHE A 72 -3.40 0.95 -7.15
C PHE A 72 -4.30 2.17 -7.33
N HIS A 73 -4.23 2.77 -8.52
CA HIS A 73 -5.04 3.92 -8.92
C HIS A 73 -6.29 3.44 -9.65
N ASP A 74 -7.43 3.48 -8.94
CA ASP A 74 -8.76 3.22 -9.46
C ASP A 74 -9.32 4.49 -10.11
N GLU A 75 -9.05 4.65 -11.41
CA GLU A 75 -9.38 5.86 -12.16
C GLU A 75 -10.88 5.96 -12.49
N ASN A 76 -11.58 4.82 -12.62
CA ASN A 76 -12.99 4.79 -12.98
C ASN A 76 -13.93 4.67 -11.76
N ALA A 77 -13.36 4.54 -10.56
CA ALA A 77 -14.04 4.43 -9.27
C ALA A 77 -15.00 3.23 -9.17
N ASN A 78 -14.62 2.08 -9.73
CA ASN A 78 -15.41 0.85 -9.64
C ASN A 78 -15.07 0.00 -8.40
N GLY A 79 -13.99 0.32 -7.68
CA GLY A 79 -13.53 -0.39 -6.49
C GLY A 79 -12.81 -1.71 -6.78
N GLU A 80 -12.49 -1.98 -8.05
CA GLU A 80 -11.84 -3.19 -8.53
C GLU A 80 -10.48 -2.86 -9.14
N PHE A 81 -9.52 -3.78 -8.99
CA PHE A 81 -8.26 -3.66 -9.71
C PHE A 81 -8.47 -4.16 -11.14
N ASP A 82 -8.69 -3.23 -12.07
CA ASP A 82 -9.09 -3.58 -13.41
C ASP A 82 -7.95 -4.23 -14.21
N GLN A 83 -8.25 -5.41 -14.76
CA GLN A 83 -7.32 -6.17 -15.59
C GLN A 83 -7.87 -6.33 -17.02
N GLY A 84 -7.03 -6.04 -18.00
CA GLY A 84 -7.30 -6.20 -19.42
C GLY A 84 -7.06 -7.64 -19.91
N LEU A 85 -6.83 -7.78 -21.21
CA LEU A 85 -6.52 -9.08 -21.80
C LEU A 85 -5.31 -9.73 -21.12
N PHE A 86 -5.41 -11.04 -20.87
CA PHE A 86 -4.36 -11.84 -20.21
C PHE A 86 -4.01 -11.41 -18.77
N GLY A 87 -4.91 -10.69 -18.08
CA GLY A 87 -4.68 -10.29 -16.68
C GLY A 87 -3.73 -9.10 -16.53
N LEU A 88 -3.44 -8.38 -17.61
CA LEU A 88 -2.59 -7.19 -17.58
C LEU A 88 -3.31 -6.04 -16.87
N PRO A 89 -2.72 -5.44 -15.83
CA PRO A 89 -3.31 -4.28 -15.17
C PRO A 89 -3.60 -3.15 -16.15
N LEU A 90 -4.81 -2.61 -16.10
CA LEU A 90 -5.18 -1.37 -16.79
C LEU A 90 -4.92 -0.13 -15.92
N GLU A 91 -4.75 -0.37 -14.63
CA GLU A 91 -4.55 0.62 -13.59
C GLU A 91 -3.09 0.67 -13.17
N ASP A 92 -2.63 1.85 -12.79
CA ASP A 92 -1.28 2.00 -12.26
C ASP A 92 -1.24 1.44 -10.85
N TYR A 93 -0.20 0.69 -10.50
CA TYR A 93 -0.06 0.04 -9.20
C TYR A 93 1.39 0.03 -8.75
N GLY A 94 1.58 -0.10 -7.44
CA GLY A 94 2.89 -0.02 -6.83
C GLY A 94 2.93 -0.68 -5.48
N PHE A 95 4.15 -0.92 -5.02
CA PHE A 95 4.41 -1.58 -3.76
C PHE A 95 5.39 -0.76 -2.92
N SER A 96 5.31 -0.89 -1.60
CA SER A 96 6.29 -0.32 -0.69
C SER A 96 7.69 -0.88 -0.96
N ASN A 97 8.70 -0.21 -0.40
CA ASN A 97 10.11 -0.55 -0.58
C ASN A 97 10.60 -0.54 -2.04
N LYS A 98 9.87 0.13 -2.94
CA LYS A 98 10.17 0.18 -4.39
C LYS A 98 10.30 -1.21 -5.00
N ALA A 99 9.49 -2.16 -4.54
CA ALA A 99 9.53 -3.52 -5.04
C ALA A 99 9.15 -3.54 -6.53
N VAL A 100 10.06 -4.06 -7.35
CA VAL A 100 9.92 -4.05 -8.80
C VAL A 100 8.98 -5.17 -9.25
N VAL A 101 8.07 -4.83 -10.16
CA VAL A 101 7.17 -5.78 -10.81
C VAL A 101 7.74 -6.15 -12.17
N PHE A 102 7.94 -7.45 -12.40
CA PHE A 102 8.46 -7.95 -13.69
C PHE A 102 7.40 -8.74 -14.46
N PHE A 103 6.84 -9.77 -13.83
CA PHE A 103 5.82 -10.64 -14.44
C PHE A 103 4.62 -10.88 -13.51
N SER A 104 4.82 -10.72 -12.21
CA SER A 104 3.80 -10.87 -11.17
C SER A 104 4.11 -9.92 -10.02
N ALA A 105 3.17 -9.80 -9.08
CA ALA A 105 3.41 -9.13 -7.81
C ALA A 105 4.73 -9.61 -7.17
N PRO A 106 5.47 -8.70 -6.49
CA PRO A 106 6.71 -9.06 -5.80
C PRO A 106 6.42 -9.95 -4.59
N ALA A 107 7.43 -10.69 -4.14
CA ALA A 107 7.34 -11.35 -2.85
C ALA A 107 7.20 -10.31 -1.72
N PHE A 108 6.48 -10.67 -0.65
CA PHE A 108 6.32 -9.82 0.54
C PHE A 108 7.64 -9.25 1.03
N ASP A 109 8.69 -10.06 1.09
CA ASP A 109 10.00 -9.63 1.59
C ASP A 109 10.62 -8.50 0.78
N ASN A 110 10.36 -8.45 -0.53
CA ASN A 110 10.84 -7.39 -1.39
C ASN A 110 10.05 -6.10 -1.18
N ALA A 111 8.76 -6.20 -0.85
CA ALA A 111 7.89 -5.05 -0.57
C ALA A 111 7.94 -4.58 0.89
N ALA A 112 8.39 -5.43 1.82
CA ALA A 112 8.28 -5.17 3.24
C ALA A 112 9.19 -4.02 3.71
N VAL A 113 8.61 -3.14 4.52
CA VAL A 113 9.29 -2.09 5.28
C VAL A 113 9.22 -2.42 6.77
N THR A 114 10.23 -2.00 7.52
CA THR A 114 10.24 -2.16 8.98
C THR A 114 9.69 -0.90 9.63
N VAL A 115 8.53 -1.00 10.28
CA VAL A 115 7.91 0.08 11.04
C VAL A 115 8.44 0.05 12.48
N PRO A 116 9.21 1.05 12.92
CA PRO A 116 9.68 1.14 14.31
C PRO A 116 8.59 1.75 15.21
N GLU A 117 8.78 1.71 16.54
CA GLU A 117 7.85 2.30 17.54
C GLU A 117 7.51 3.77 17.28
N LYS A 118 8.46 4.54 16.73
CA LYS A 118 8.28 5.96 16.40
C LYS A 118 7.45 6.21 15.12
N GLY A 119 7.02 5.16 14.43
CA GLY A 119 6.40 5.23 13.12
C GLY A 119 7.37 5.39 11.95
N LEU A 120 6.82 5.35 10.75
CA LEU A 120 7.56 5.43 9.48
C LEU A 120 6.75 6.21 8.44
N ASN A 121 7.44 7.01 7.63
CA ASN A 121 6.87 7.65 6.47
C ASN A 121 7.55 7.10 5.21
N ILE A 122 6.78 6.67 4.24
CA ILE A 122 7.27 6.15 2.95
C ILE A 122 6.53 6.80 1.79
N SER A 123 7.17 6.74 0.61
CA SER A 123 6.56 7.16 -0.65
C SER A 123 6.53 5.99 -1.62
N ILE A 124 5.43 5.81 -2.34
CA ILE A 124 5.29 4.89 -3.46
C ILE A 124 5.07 5.73 -4.72
N ARG A 125 5.83 5.44 -5.77
CA ARG A 125 5.62 6.05 -7.08
C ARG A 125 4.94 5.04 -7.99
N LEU A 126 3.93 5.52 -8.71
CA LEU A 126 3.33 4.85 -9.85
C LEU A 126 3.94 5.56 -11.06
N ASP A 127 4.75 4.88 -11.86
CA ASP A 127 5.44 5.44 -13.02
C ASP A 127 5.24 4.59 -14.27
#